data_AF-A0A7S3N4W5-F1
#
_entry.id   AF-A0A7S3N4W5-F1
#
_cell.length_a   1.000
_cell.length_b   1.000
_cell.length_c   1.000
_cell.angle_alpha   90.00
_cell.angle_beta   90.00
_cell.angle_gamma   90.00
#
_symmetry.space_group_name_H-M   'P 1'
#
loop_
_entity.id
_entity.type
_entity.pdbx_description
1 polymer ?
#
loop_
_entity_poly.entity_id
_entity_poly.type
_entity_poly.pdbx_seq_one_letter_code
_entity_poly.pdbx_strand_id
1 'polypeptide(L)'
;KMSVLVENLKHSKFIVAALLGSGYLMGFISRRHIVNNEVFGVDGNGGHMLKIVTDLTDEEIAKLKFTKRLHWHIPVPHKLEHKTEMISDQELSDRGIELPREKYIEYNKRPPHDKYL
;
A
#
# COMPACT_ATOMS: atom_id res chain seq x y z
N LYS A 1 4.01 69.08 -2.31
CA LYS A 1 4.66 68.22 -1.29
C LYS A 1 3.78 66.99 -1.13
N MET A 2 4.21 65.82 -1.64
CA MET A 2 3.51 64.58 -1.33
C MET A 2 3.47 64.42 0.19
N SER A 3 2.33 64.02 0.75
CA SER A 3 2.22 63.84 2.20
C SER A 3 3.10 62.66 2.62
N VAL A 4 3.79 62.80 3.74
CA VAL A 4 4.66 61.78 4.36
C VAL A 4 3.95 60.42 4.49
N LEU A 5 2.62 60.43 4.61
CA LEU A 5 1.77 59.24 4.64
C LEU A 5 1.83 58.42 3.34
N VAL A 6 1.91 59.06 2.16
CA VAL A 6 1.98 58.35 0.87
C VAL A 6 3.34 57.68 0.66
N GLU A 7 4.42 58.29 1.15
CA GLU A 7 5.75 57.69 1.14
C GLU A 7 5.82 56.49 2.09
N ASN A 8 5.28 56.62 3.31
CA ASN A 8 5.19 55.52 4.26
C ASN A 8 4.37 54.34 3.74
N LEU A 9 3.26 54.61 3.03
CA LEU A 9 2.46 53.57 2.37
C LEU A 9 3.18 52.86 1.22
N LYS A 10 4.07 53.55 0.51
CA LYS A 10 4.91 52.90 -0.52
C LYS A 10 5.94 51.99 0.12
N HIS A 11 6.56 52.39 1.23
CA HIS A 11 7.51 51.56 1.97
C HIS A 11 6.83 50.38 2.69
N SER A 12 5.64 50.56 3.24
CA SER A 12 4.92 49.50 3.95
C SER A 12 4.57 48.31 3.04
N LYS A 13 4.27 48.55 1.75
CA LYS A 13 4.04 47.48 0.77
C LYS A 13 5.25 46.55 0.63
N PHE A 14 6.46 47.10 0.61
CA PHE A 14 7.69 46.30 0.55
C PHE A 14 7.92 45.50 1.83
N ILE A 15 7.61 46.08 2.99
CA ILE A 15 7.73 45.39 4.29
C ILE A 15 6.74 44.23 4.36
N VAL A 16 5.48 44.45 3.98
CA VAL A 16 4.45 43.40 3.96
C VAL A 16 4.80 42.31 2.95
N ALA A 17 5.25 42.68 1.75
CA ALA A 17 5.71 41.73 0.74
C ALA A 17 6.92 40.92 1.21
N ALA A 18 7.89 41.55 1.88
CA ALA A 18 9.06 40.86 2.41
C ALA A 18 8.69 39.86 3.52
N LEU A 19 7.74 40.23 4.40
CA LEU A 19 7.28 39.35 5.47
C LEU A 19 6.51 38.13 4.94
N LEU A 20 5.62 38.34 3.96
CA LEU A 20 4.88 37.25 3.32
C LEU A 20 5.80 36.38 2.46
N GLY A 21 6.72 36.99 1.73
CA GLY A 21 7.71 36.30 0.90
C GLY A 21 8.67 35.45 1.73
N SER A 22 9.17 35.98 2.85
CA SER A 22 10.03 35.23 3.76
C SER A 22 9.30 34.07 4.42
N GLY A 23 8.06 34.27 4.87
CA GLY A 23 7.22 33.20 5.41
C GLY A 23 6.96 32.09 4.40
N TYR A 24 6.63 32.43 3.16
CA TYR A 24 6.42 31.47 2.08
C TYR A 24 7.69 30.68 1.75
N LEU A 25 8.82 31.37 1.59
CA LEU A 25 10.09 30.76 1.25
C LEU A 25 10.60 29.85 2.37
N MET A 26 10.48 30.29 3.63
CA MET A 26 10.81 29.47 4.79
C MET A 26 9.92 28.23 4.87
N GLY A 27 8.61 28.40 4.69
CA GLY A 27 7.66 27.27 4.67
C GLY A 27 7.99 26.25 3.58
N PHE A 28 8.35 26.73 2.38
CA PHE A 28 8.72 25.89 1.25
C PHE A 28 10.00 25.07 1.50
N ILE A 29 11.05 25.72 2.02
CA ILE A 29 12.33 25.06 2.33
C ILE A 29 12.15 24.07 3.48
N SER A 30 11.53 24.49 4.58
CA SER A 30 11.30 23.65 5.75
C SER A 30 10.46 22.42 5.40
N ARG A 31 9.39 22.58 4.62
CA ARG A 31 8.56 21.45 4.17
C ARG A 31 9.36 20.45 3.36
N ARG A 32 10.17 20.93 2.41
CA ARG A 32 11.05 20.04 1.61
C ARG A 32 12.04 19.30 2.50
N HIS A 33 12.64 19.99 3.47
CA HIS A 33 13.62 19.37 4.35
C HIS A 33 12.98 18.32 5.26
N ILE A 34 11.81 18.61 5.86
CA ILE A 34 11.07 17.66 6.70
C ILE A 34 10.68 16.43 5.89
N VAL A 35 10.05 16.61 4.72
CA VAL A 35 9.62 15.49 3.86
C VAL A 35 10.82 14.66 3.43
N ASN A 36 11.91 15.29 3.01
CA ASN A 36 13.11 14.56 2.63
C ASN A 36 13.71 13.78 3.80
N ASN A 37 13.70 14.35 5.01
CA ASN A 37 14.19 13.65 6.19
C ASN A 37 13.26 12.50 6.61
N GLU A 38 11.94 12.65 6.47
CA GLU A 38 10.99 11.57 6.74
C GLU A 38 11.10 10.42 5.74
N VAL A 39 11.37 10.72 4.47
CA VAL A 39 11.47 9.73 3.39
C VAL A 39 12.84 9.08 3.35
N PHE A 40 13.92 9.87 3.31
CA PHE A 40 15.28 9.38 3.08
C PHE A 40 16.11 9.25 4.36
N GLY A 41 15.72 9.91 5.45
CA GLY A 41 16.51 9.94 6.69
C GLY A 41 17.81 10.75 6.55
N VAL A 42 18.61 10.77 7.61
CA VAL A 42 19.89 11.50 7.66
C VAL A 42 20.94 10.87 6.74
N ASP A 43 20.99 9.54 6.69
CA ASP A 43 22.00 8.78 5.94
C ASP A 43 21.54 8.38 4.52
N GLY A 44 20.32 8.74 4.11
CA GLY A 44 19.75 8.36 2.81
C GLY A 44 19.18 6.93 2.72
N ASN A 45 19.21 6.17 3.81
CA ASN A 45 18.75 4.76 3.87
C ASN A 45 17.27 4.59 4.25
N GLY A 46 16.52 5.68 4.32
CA GLY A 46 15.11 5.69 4.69
C GLY A 46 14.87 6.33 6.06
N GLY A 47 13.87 7.20 6.13
CA GLY A 47 13.49 7.90 7.35
C GLY A 47 12.34 7.22 8.10
N HIS A 48 11.65 8.00 8.92
CA HIS A 48 10.52 7.53 9.74
C HIS A 48 9.37 6.94 8.92
N MET A 49 9.26 7.28 7.63
CA MET A 49 8.24 6.73 6.73
C MET A 49 8.29 5.19 6.63
N LEU A 50 9.47 4.56 6.79
CA LEU A 50 9.59 3.09 6.75
C LEU A 50 9.13 2.40 8.04
N LYS A 51 8.98 3.15 9.13
CA LYS A 51 8.65 2.60 10.44
C LYS A 51 7.15 2.42 10.56
N ILE A 52 6.71 1.16 10.57
CA ILE A 52 5.33 0.81 10.91
C ILE A 52 5.25 0.59 12.42
N VAL A 53 4.43 1.37 13.10
CA VAL A 53 4.14 1.20 14.53
C VAL A 53 2.72 0.66 14.66
N THR A 54 2.58 -0.42 15.42
CA THR A 54 1.29 -1.04 15.72
C THR A 54 1.17 -1.25 17.21
N ASP A 55 0.00 -0.97 17.77
CA ASP A 55 -0.30 -1.19 19.19
C ASP A 55 -0.70 -2.65 19.51
N LEU A 56 -0.62 -3.53 18.51
CA LEU A 56 -0.96 -4.94 18.66
C LEU A 56 0.14 -5.68 19.41
N THR A 57 -0.27 -6.50 20.37
CA THR A 57 0.62 -7.47 21.02
C THR A 57 1.00 -8.58 20.05
N ASP A 58 2.14 -9.24 20.30
CA ASP A 58 2.61 -10.36 19.47
C ASP A 58 1.57 -11.49 19.38
N GLU A 59 0.80 -11.71 20.46
CA GLU A 59 -0.29 -12.68 20.49
C GLU A 59 -1.44 -12.31 19.54
N GLU A 60 -1.81 -11.04 19.48
CA GLU A 60 -2.86 -10.55 18.59
C GLU A 60 -2.43 -10.63 17.12
N ILE A 61 -1.16 -10.29 16.83
CA ILE A 61 -0.56 -10.46 15.49
C ILE A 61 -0.56 -11.94 15.10
N ALA A 62 -0.21 -12.84 16.01
CA ALA A 62 -0.23 -14.28 15.77
C ALA A 62 -1.65 -14.80 15.49
N LYS A 63 -2.65 -14.34 16.24
CA LYS A 63 -4.07 -14.66 16.01
C LYS A 63 -4.53 -14.16 14.64
N LEU A 64 -4.17 -12.94 14.24
CA LEU A 64 -4.47 -12.39 12.92
C LEU A 64 -3.86 -13.23 11.78
N LYS A 65 -2.57 -13.60 11.91
CA LYS A 65 -1.89 -14.49 10.95
C LYS A 65 -2.56 -15.85 10.87
N PHE A 66 -2.94 -16.42 12.02
CA PHE A 66 -3.62 -17.71 12.08
C PHE A 66 -4.97 -17.68 11.35
N THR A 67 -5.81 -16.66 11.59
CA THR A 67 -7.11 -16.50 10.91
C THR A 67 -6.95 -16.42 9.40
N LYS A 68 -5.95 -15.69 8.90
CA LYS A 68 -5.62 -15.66 7.46
C LYS A 68 -5.21 -17.04 6.93
N ARG A 69 -4.37 -17.78 7.65
CA ARG A 69 -3.98 -19.15 7.24
C ARG A 69 -5.17 -20.11 7.23
N LEU A 70 -6.10 -19.97 8.18
CA LEU A 70 -7.30 -20.80 8.27
C LEU A 70 -8.16 -20.67 7.00
N HIS A 71 -8.23 -19.48 6.39
CA HIS A 71 -8.99 -19.25 5.15
C HIS A 71 -8.57 -20.21 4.01
N TRP A 72 -7.30 -20.62 3.95
CA TRP A 72 -6.82 -21.58 2.95
C TRP A 72 -7.27 -23.02 3.19
N HIS A 73 -7.57 -23.36 4.44
CA HIS A 73 -8.04 -24.67 4.85
C HIS A 73 -9.57 -24.77 4.84
N ILE A 74 -10.26 -23.64 4.88
CA ILE A 74 -11.72 -23.61 4.80
C ILE A 74 -12.11 -23.89 3.34
N PRO A 75 -12.94 -24.92 3.08
CA PRO A 75 -13.56 -25.07 1.77
C PRO A 75 -14.47 -23.86 1.56
N VAL A 76 -14.05 -22.93 0.71
CA VAL A 76 -14.88 -21.77 0.36
C VAL A 76 -16.12 -22.32 -0.35
N PRO A 77 -17.34 -22.10 0.17
CA PRO A 77 -18.56 -22.66 -0.42
C PRO A 77 -18.83 -22.14 -1.83
N HIS A 78 -18.19 -21.04 -2.22
CA HIS A 78 -18.29 -20.41 -3.52
C HIS A 78 -16.90 -20.10 -4.07
N LYS A 79 -16.20 -21.12 -4.55
CA LYS A 79 -15.44 -20.84 -5.77
C LYS A 79 -16.50 -20.49 -6.80
N LEU A 80 -16.55 -19.22 -7.22
CA LEU A 80 -17.25 -18.82 -8.43
C LEU A 80 -16.61 -19.64 -9.54
N GLU A 81 -17.13 -20.84 -9.79
CA GLU A 81 -16.81 -21.59 -10.98
C GLU A 81 -17.09 -20.64 -12.11
N HIS A 82 -16.03 -20.22 -12.78
CA HIS A 82 -16.15 -19.52 -14.02
C HIS A 82 -16.98 -20.46 -14.90
N LYS A 83 -18.22 -20.05 -15.21
CA LYS A 83 -19.13 -20.77 -16.12
C LYS A 83 -18.61 -20.70 -17.55
N THR A 84 -17.34 -21.03 -17.76
CA THR A 84 -16.91 -21.56 -19.03
C THR A 84 -17.56 -22.93 -19.13
N GLU A 85 -18.36 -23.16 -20.17
CA GLU A 85 -18.94 -24.47 -20.47
C GLU A 85 -17.78 -25.49 -20.49
N MET A 86 -17.64 -26.26 -19.41
CA MET A 86 -16.62 -27.28 -19.33
C MET A 86 -17.13 -28.46 -20.14
N ILE A 87 -16.41 -28.80 -21.22
CA ILE A 87 -16.67 -30.01 -22.00
C ILE A 87 -16.53 -31.19 -21.04
N SER A 88 -17.57 -32.02 -20.97
CA SER A 88 -17.60 -33.21 -20.12
C SER A 88 -16.63 -34.28 -20.65
N ASP A 89 -16.05 -35.08 -19.74
CA ASP A 89 -15.22 -36.23 -20.10
C ASP A 89 -15.93 -37.19 -21.06
N GLN A 90 -17.27 -37.26 -20.98
CA GLN A 90 -18.09 -38.06 -21.90
C GLN A 90 -18.01 -37.51 -23.34
N GLU A 91 -18.12 -36.19 -23.52
CA GLU A 91 -18.03 -35.56 -24.84
C GLU A 91 -16.64 -35.71 -25.45
N LEU A 92 -15.59 -35.76 -24.63
CA LEU A 92 -14.22 -36.03 -25.09
C LEU A 92 -14.06 -37.47 -25.58
N SER A 93 -14.64 -38.43 -24.85
CA SER A 93 -14.67 -39.83 -25.27
C SER A 93 -15.44 -40.03 -26.58
N ASP A 94 -16.59 -39.35 -26.75
CA ASP A 94 -17.40 -39.42 -27.98
C ASP A 94 -16.64 -38.88 -29.20
N ARG A 95 -15.66 -38.00 -28.99
CA ARG A 95 -14.74 -37.48 -30.02
C ARG A 95 -13.52 -38.36 -30.26
N GLY A 96 -13.42 -39.51 -29.59
CA GLY A 96 -12.29 -40.44 -29.70
C GLY A 96 -11.03 -39.97 -28.99
N ILE A 97 -11.14 -39.05 -28.02
CA ILE A 97 -10.00 -38.56 -27.23
C ILE A 97 -9.97 -39.31 -25.89
N GLU A 98 -8.99 -40.20 -25.74
CA GLU A 98 -8.76 -40.92 -24.47
C GLU A 98 -7.96 -40.05 -23.50
N LEU A 99 -8.55 -39.73 -22.34
CA LEU A 99 -7.87 -39.00 -21.28
C LEU A 99 -7.14 -39.97 -20.35
N PRO A 100 -5.81 -39.84 -20.16
CA PRO A 100 -5.10 -40.66 -19.19
C PRO A 100 -5.56 -40.29 -17.78
N ARG A 101 -6.12 -41.26 -17.05
CA ARG A 101 -6.50 -41.06 -15.64
C ARG A 101 -5.24 -41.14 -14.78
N GLU A 102 -4.82 -40.00 -14.25
CA GLU A 102 -3.74 -39.97 -13.27
C GLU A 102 -4.16 -40.71 -11.99
N LYS A 103 -3.21 -41.45 -11.41
CA LYS A 103 -3.44 -42.14 -10.14
C LYS A 103 -3.69 -41.11 -9.04
N TYR A 104 -4.72 -41.31 -8.23
CA TYR A 104 -4.98 -40.44 -7.08
C TYR A 104 -3.76 -40.45 -6.15
N ILE A 105 -3.15 -39.28 -5.99
CA ILE A 105 -2.10 -39.02 -5.02
C ILE A 105 -2.72 -38.13 -3.96
N GLU A 106 -2.69 -38.56 -2.71
CA GLU A 106 -3.16 -37.75 -1.61
C GLU A 106 -2.16 -36.62 -1.36
N TYR A 107 -2.50 -35.41 -1.84
CA TYR A 107 -1.69 -34.24 -1.61
C TYR A 107 -2.07 -33.59 -0.28
N ASN A 108 -1.14 -33.59 0.66
CA ASN A 108 -1.25 -32.77 1.87
C ASN A 108 -1.07 -31.30 1.50
N LYS A 109 -2.19 -30.58 1.35
CA LYS A 109 -2.16 -29.14 1.10
C LYS A 109 -1.67 -28.41 2.35
N ARG A 110 -0.53 -27.73 2.21
CA ARG A 110 0.02 -26.83 3.23
C ARG A 110 -0.34 -25.38 2.93
N PRO A 111 -0.53 -24.52 3.94
CA PRO A 111 -0.73 -23.10 3.71
C PRO A 111 0.51 -22.50 3.04
N PRO A 112 0.35 -21.49 2.18
CA PRO A 112 1.49 -20.83 1.57
C PRO A 112 2.26 -20.01 2.61
N HIS A 113 3.48 -19.62 2.28
CA HIS A 113 4.31 -18.78 3.14
C HIS A 113 3.60 -17.44 3.44
N ASP A 114 3.87 -16.82 4.60
CA ASP A 114 3.23 -15.56 5.04
C ASP A 114 3.29 -14.42 4.01
N LYS A 115 4.31 -14.43 3.14
CA LYS A 115 4.44 -13.52 1.99
C LYS A 115 3.25 -13.59 1.02
N TYR A 116 2.55 -14.70 0.97
CA TYR A 116 1.49 -15.03 0.02
C TYR A 116 0.11 -15.21 0.68
N LEU A 117 -0.05 -14.78 1.95
CA LEU A 117 -1.31 -14.81 2.71
C LEU A 117 -2.09 -13.49 2.63
#